data_AF-A0A8S2G059-F1
#
_entry.id   AF-A0A8S2G059-F1
#
_cell.length_a   1.000
_cell.length_b   1.000
_cell.length_c   1.000
_cell.angle_alpha   90.00
_cell.angle_beta   90.00
_cell.angle_gamma   90.00
#
_symmetry.space_group_name_H-M   'P 1'
#
loop_
_entity.id
_entity.type
_entity.pdbx_description
1 polymer ?
#
loop_
_entity_poly.entity_id
_entity_poly.type
_entity_poly.pdbx_seq_one_letter_code
_entity_poly.pdbx_strand_id
1 'polypeptide(L)'
;PSAQRDSCFWSHIRCVSTGEEDQPLWIVVNYTTDHAQAPIKSPFVRLVANVALTCETQIIEPPLNPKDIKRENLLCKLTYVAFVNPGGWAPAAALRAIAKREYPKFLKRFTSYVIEQTRDQPILF
;
A
#
# COMPACT_ATOMS: atom_id res chain seq x y z
N PRO A 1 -15.91 23.24 -0.17
CA PRO A 1 -16.00 22.98 1.28
C PRO A 1 -16.71 21.65 1.56
N SER A 2 -15.95 20.59 1.81
CA SER A 2 -16.49 19.31 2.28
C SER A 2 -15.93 19.07 3.69
N ALA A 3 -16.70 18.44 4.58
CA ALA A 3 -16.25 18.17 5.93
C ALA A 3 -14.95 17.36 5.93
N GLN A 4 -14.07 17.56 6.90
CA GLN A 4 -12.85 16.78 6.98
C GLN A 4 -13.19 15.31 7.27
N ARG A 5 -12.44 14.39 6.66
CA ARG A 5 -12.61 12.95 6.90
C ARG A 5 -11.60 12.45 7.92
N ASP A 6 -12.05 11.60 8.83
CA ASP A 6 -11.19 10.75 9.65
C ASP A 6 -11.34 9.28 9.22
N SER A 7 -10.43 8.41 9.67
CA SER A 7 -10.49 6.97 9.44
C SER A 7 -10.08 6.20 10.69
N CYS A 8 -10.66 5.01 10.86
CA CYS A 8 -10.22 4.03 11.83
C CYS A 8 -10.12 2.70 11.10
N PHE A 9 -8.93 2.11 11.08
CA PHE A 9 -8.67 0.87 10.35
C PHE A 9 -7.62 0.05 11.10
N TRP A 10 -7.70 -1.26 10.98
CA TRP A 10 -6.56 -2.10 11.31
C TRP A 10 -5.62 -2.15 10.10
N SER A 11 -4.33 -2.25 10.38
CA SER A 11 -3.28 -2.41 9.37
C SER A 11 -2.55 -3.70 9.66
N HIS A 12 -2.37 -4.52 8.64
CA HIS A 12 -1.79 -5.83 8.84
C HIS A 12 -0.95 -6.27 7.64
N ILE A 13 0.27 -6.72 7.94
CA ILE A 13 1.21 -7.26 6.98
C ILE A 13 1.27 -8.79 7.08
N ARG A 14 1.24 -9.46 5.94
CA ARG A 14 1.41 -10.91 5.83
C ARG A 14 2.23 -11.27 4.60
N CYS A 15 2.97 -12.37 4.73
CA CYS A 15 3.48 -13.12 3.60
C CYS A 15 2.47 -14.24 3.30
N VAL A 16 2.06 -14.34 2.04
CA VAL A 16 1.16 -15.36 1.53
C VAL A 16 1.97 -16.23 0.58
N SER A 17 2.03 -17.52 0.85
CA SER A 17 2.57 -18.53 -0.06
C SER A 17 1.42 -19.46 -0.45
N THR A 18 1.24 -19.69 -1.74
CA THR A 18 0.18 -20.55 -2.30
C THR A 18 0.65 -21.98 -2.57
N GLY A 19 1.92 -22.29 -2.27
CA GLY A 19 2.55 -23.60 -2.43
C GLY A 19 4.07 -23.52 -2.31
N GLU A 20 4.75 -24.66 -2.31
CA GLU A 20 6.23 -24.74 -2.19
C GLU A 20 6.96 -24.15 -3.41
N GLU A 21 6.32 -24.10 -4.57
CA GLU A 21 6.91 -23.60 -5.84
C GLU A 21 6.59 -22.13 -6.13
N ASP A 22 5.64 -21.52 -5.41
CA ASP A 22 5.20 -20.16 -5.67
C ASP A 22 6.09 -19.12 -4.99
N GLN A 23 6.41 -18.05 -5.72
CA GLN A 23 7.12 -16.91 -5.15
C GLN A 23 6.27 -16.27 -4.03
N PRO A 24 6.87 -15.96 -2.87
CA PRO A 24 6.13 -15.39 -1.75
C PRO A 24 5.51 -14.03 -2.14
N LEU A 25 4.22 -13.88 -1.87
CA LEU A 25 3.50 -12.62 -2.05
C LEU A 25 3.43 -11.88 -0.71
N TRP A 26 4.01 -10.70 -0.64
CA TRP A 26 3.82 -9.82 0.51
C TRP A 26 2.60 -8.95 0.32
N ILE A 27 1.74 -8.87 1.34
CA ILE A 27 0.55 -8.04 1.33
C ILE A 27 0.44 -7.21 2.60
N VAL A 28 0.10 -5.94 2.43
CA VAL A 28 -0.40 -5.07 3.49
C VAL A 28 -1.85 -4.76 3.20
N VAL A 29 -2.73 -5.06 4.15
CA VAL A 29 -4.16 -4.69 4.09
C VAL A 29 -4.47 -3.67 5.16
N ASN A 30 -5.15 -2.60 4.75
CA ASN A 30 -5.75 -1.61 5.63
C ASN A 30 -7.26 -1.67 5.43
N TYR A 31 -7.98 -2.12 6.45
CA TYR A 31 -9.43 -2.27 6.39
C TYR A 31 -10.09 -1.58 7.57
N THR A 32 -11.17 -0.84 7.26
CA THR A 32 -11.90 -0.05 8.25
C THR A 32 -12.46 -0.92 9.37
N THR A 33 -12.38 -0.42 10.59
CA THR A 33 -12.92 -1.09 11.78
C THR A 33 -13.46 -0.05 12.74
N ASP A 34 -14.34 -0.50 13.63
CA ASP A 34 -14.71 0.26 14.81
C ASP A 34 -13.74 -0.05 15.95
N HIS A 35 -13.52 0.94 16.82
CA HIS A 35 -12.74 0.77 18.03
C HIS A 35 -13.26 1.71 19.12
N ALA A 36 -13.46 1.21 20.34
CA ALA A 36 -14.06 1.99 21.43
C ALA A 36 -13.26 3.26 21.77
N GLN A 37 -11.93 3.24 21.61
CA GLN A 37 -11.07 4.40 21.84
C GLN A 37 -10.98 5.36 20.64
N ALA A 38 -11.58 5.02 19.50
CA ALA A 38 -11.65 5.85 18.30
C ALA A 38 -13.10 6.12 17.86
N PRO A 39 -13.96 6.66 18.75
CA PRO A 39 -15.34 6.97 18.40
C PRO A 39 -15.38 8.05 17.32
N ILE A 40 -16.48 8.08 16.56
CA ILE A 40 -16.71 9.12 15.56
C ILE A 40 -16.94 10.44 16.31
N LYS A 41 -16.18 11.48 15.95
CA LYS A 41 -16.24 12.80 16.59
C LYS A 41 -16.62 13.87 15.58
N SER A 42 -17.63 14.68 15.93
CA SER A 42 -17.90 15.92 15.20
C SER A 42 -16.67 16.85 15.25
N PRO A 43 -16.29 17.54 14.16
CA PRO A 43 -17.01 17.70 12.89
C PRO A 43 -16.58 16.71 11.79
N PHE A 44 -15.87 15.63 12.13
CA PHE A 44 -15.35 14.68 11.13
C PHE A 44 -16.42 13.74 10.59
N VAL A 45 -16.27 13.38 9.31
CA VAL A 45 -17.04 12.32 8.67
C VAL A 45 -16.14 11.09 8.53
N ARG A 46 -16.53 9.97 9.11
CA ARG A 46 -15.77 8.72 9.06
C ARG A 46 -15.81 8.11 7.67
N LEU A 47 -14.66 7.98 7.03
CA LEU A 47 -14.56 7.24 5.77
C LEU A 47 -14.52 5.73 6.03
N VAL A 48 -14.95 4.95 5.04
CA VAL A 48 -14.76 3.50 5.00
C VAL A 48 -13.80 3.19 3.85
N ALA A 49 -12.69 2.56 4.17
CA ALA A 49 -11.65 2.16 3.23
C ALA A 49 -11.35 0.66 3.35
N ASN A 50 -11.12 0.05 2.19
CA ASN A 50 -10.49 -1.24 2.00
C ASN A 50 -9.34 -1.04 1.00
N VAL A 51 -8.11 -1.07 1.50
CA VAL A 51 -6.90 -0.79 0.72
C VAL A 51 -5.96 -1.97 0.88
N ALA A 52 -5.38 -2.42 -0.22
CA ALA A 52 -4.33 -3.42 -0.21
C ALA A 52 -3.17 -2.99 -1.11
N LEU A 53 -1.96 -3.26 -0.63
CA LEU A 53 -0.74 -3.22 -1.42
C LEU A 53 -0.15 -4.62 -1.42
N THR A 54 -0.07 -5.24 -2.60
CA THR A 54 0.61 -6.51 -2.80
C THR A 54 1.93 -6.29 -3.52
N CYS A 55 2.93 -7.09 -3.18
CA CYS A 55 4.28 -7.03 -3.71
C CYS A 55 4.76 -8.43 -4.06
N GLU A 56 5.11 -8.64 -5.33
CA GLU A 56 5.77 -9.83 -5.84
C GLU A 56 7.21 -9.48 -6.18
N THR A 57 8.17 -10.18 -5.58
CA THR A 57 9.59 -9.99 -5.89
C THR A 57 9.99 -10.94 -7.01
N GLN A 58 10.58 -10.38 -8.07
CA GLN A 58 11.11 -11.12 -9.21
C GLN A 58 12.62 -10.91 -9.29
N ILE A 59 13.36 -12.00 -9.51
CA ILE A 59 14.79 -11.92 -9.80
C ILE A 59 14.94 -11.84 -11.32
N ILE A 60 15.42 -10.71 -11.81
CA ILE A 60 15.73 -10.45 -13.20
C ILE A 60 17.24 -10.66 -13.43
N GLU A 61 17.58 -11.38 -14.50
CA GLU A 61 18.97 -11.72 -14.84
C GLU A 61 19.69 -12.41 -13.67
N PRO A 62 19.22 -13.60 -13.23
CA PRO A 62 19.77 -14.26 -12.05
C PRO A 62 21.26 -14.59 -12.26
N PRO A 63 22.14 -14.28 -11.30
CA PRO A 63 23.55 -14.67 -11.37
C PRO A 63 23.72 -16.19 -11.22
N LEU A 64 24.86 -16.72 -11.66
CA LEU A 64 25.17 -18.16 -11.53
C LEU A 64 25.13 -18.65 -10.08
N ASN A 65 25.55 -17.81 -9.14
CA ASN A 65 25.52 -18.13 -7.72
C ASN A 65 24.45 -17.27 -7.02
N PRO A 66 23.44 -17.89 -6.37
CA PRO A 66 22.39 -17.16 -5.66
C PRO A 66 22.90 -16.18 -4.59
N LYS A 67 24.11 -16.40 -4.05
CA LYS A 67 24.73 -15.49 -3.07
C LYS A 67 25.15 -14.14 -3.67
N ASP A 68 25.27 -14.07 -5.01
CA ASP A 68 25.72 -12.89 -5.73
C ASP A 68 24.55 -12.02 -6.21
N ILE A 69 23.31 -12.30 -5.79
CA ILE A 69 22.14 -11.49 -6.14
C ILE A 69 22.31 -10.08 -5.59
N LYS A 70 22.26 -9.09 -6.48
CA LYS A 70 22.31 -7.67 -6.16
C LYS A 70 20.94 -7.02 -6.37
N ARG A 71 20.78 -5.80 -5.85
CA ARG A 71 19.52 -5.01 -6.02
C ARG A 71 19.18 -4.73 -7.48
N GLU A 72 20.18 -4.64 -8.36
CA GLU A 72 19.99 -4.48 -9.81
C GLU A 72 19.32 -5.70 -10.46
N ASN A 73 19.46 -6.88 -9.85
CA ASN A 73 18.82 -8.12 -10.27
C ASN A 73 17.41 -8.28 -9.67
N LEU A 74 16.87 -7.29 -8.95
CA LEU A 74 15.58 -7.39 -8.28
C LEU A 74 14.56 -6.41 -8.85
N LEU A 75 13.37 -6.93 -9.16
CA LEU A 75 12.20 -6.14 -9.53
C LEU A 75 11.06 -6.47 -8.58
N CYS A 76 10.48 -5.45 -7.94
CA CYS A 76 9.26 -5.61 -7.16
C CYS A 76 8.07 -5.16 -7.99
N LYS A 77 7.15 -6.08 -8.29
CA LYS A 77 5.89 -5.79 -8.97
C LYS A 77 4.82 -5.49 -7.92
N LEU A 78 4.32 -4.26 -7.94
CA LEU A 78 3.33 -3.80 -6.96
C LEU A 78 1.92 -3.79 -7.58
N THR A 79 0.93 -4.26 -6.81
CA THR A 79 -0.49 -4.02 -7.09
C THR A 79 -1.08 -3.25 -5.92
N TYR A 80 -1.52 -2.01 -6.19
CA TYR A 80 -2.17 -1.15 -5.21
C TYR A 80 -3.65 -1.00 -5.56
N VAL A 81 -4.53 -1.41 -4.65
CA VAL A 81 -5.98 -1.28 -4.78
C VAL A 81 -6.54 -0.49 -3.61
N ALA A 82 -7.45 0.43 -3.89
CA ALA A 82 -8.05 1.29 -2.86
C ALA A 82 -9.53 1.53 -3.14
N PHE A 83 -10.38 0.87 -2.36
CA PHE A 83 -11.82 1.13 -2.32
C PHE A 83 -12.10 2.07 -1.17
N VAL A 84 -12.51 3.30 -1.48
CA VAL A 84 -12.75 4.35 -0.48
C VAL A 84 -14.16 4.90 -0.64
N ASN A 85 -14.98 4.69 0.38
CA ASN A 85 -16.25 5.36 0.58
C ASN A 85 -16.01 6.60 1.46
N PRO A 86 -16.32 7.83 0.99
CA PRO A 86 -16.09 9.07 1.73
C PRO A 86 -16.98 9.26 2.97
N GLY A 87 -17.89 8.32 3.26
CA GLY A 87 -18.73 8.27 4.48
C GLY A 87 -19.92 9.24 4.50
N GLY A 88 -19.94 10.21 3.58
CA GLY A 88 -20.96 11.24 3.48
C GLY A 88 -20.77 12.08 2.24
N TRP A 89 -21.59 13.11 2.08
CA TRP A 89 -21.62 13.90 0.84
C TRP A 89 -20.27 14.54 0.50
N ALA A 90 -19.85 14.38 -0.74
CA ALA A 90 -18.71 15.04 -1.35
C ALA A 90 -18.94 15.23 -2.85
N PRO A 91 -18.48 16.34 -3.45
CA PRO A 91 -18.60 16.53 -4.90
C PRO A 91 -17.80 15.48 -5.67
N ALA A 92 -18.46 14.68 -6.50
CA ALA A 92 -17.82 13.61 -7.27
C ALA A 92 -16.68 14.11 -8.17
N ALA A 93 -16.86 15.26 -8.82
CA ALA A 93 -15.82 15.87 -9.66
C ALA A 93 -14.56 16.21 -8.85
N ALA A 94 -14.71 16.76 -7.64
CA ALA A 94 -13.59 17.07 -6.77
C ALA A 94 -12.88 15.80 -6.29
N LEU A 95 -13.62 14.77 -5.86
CA LEU A 95 -13.04 13.49 -5.45
C LEU A 95 -12.23 12.84 -6.58
N ARG A 96 -12.79 12.80 -7.81
CA ARG A 96 -12.10 12.23 -8.97
C ARG A 96 -10.83 13.00 -9.32
N ALA A 97 -10.87 14.34 -9.28
CA ALA A 97 -9.70 15.17 -9.54
C ALA A 97 -8.58 14.95 -8.51
N ILE A 98 -8.95 14.84 -7.23
CA ILE A 98 -8.00 14.53 -6.15
C ILE A 98 -7.42 13.13 -6.34
N ALA A 99 -8.25 12.11 -6.52
CA ALA A 99 -7.80 10.72 -6.68
C ALA A 99 -6.84 10.57 -7.88
N LYS A 100 -7.18 11.18 -9.03
CA LYS A 100 -6.33 11.17 -10.23
C LYS A 100 -4.96 11.78 -10.00
N ARG A 101 -4.85 12.75 -9.09
CA ARG A 101 -3.60 13.45 -8.77
C ARG A 101 -2.81 12.78 -7.65
N GLU A 102 -3.47 12.44 -6.55
CA GLU A 102 -2.80 12.03 -5.32
C GLU A 102 -2.34 10.56 -5.36
N TYR A 103 -3.08 9.63 -5.98
CA TYR A 103 -2.64 8.22 -6.03
C TYR A 103 -1.32 8.02 -6.79
N PRO A 104 -1.13 8.55 -8.01
CA PRO A 104 0.15 8.42 -8.71
C PRO A 104 1.29 9.13 -7.96
N LYS A 105 1.00 10.28 -7.35
CA LYS A 105 1.96 11.04 -6.55
C LYS A 105 2.40 10.26 -5.31
N PHE A 106 1.46 9.63 -4.61
CA PHE A 106 1.72 8.77 -3.46
C PHE A 106 2.60 7.59 -3.88
N LEU A 107 2.19 6.82 -4.89
CA LEU A 107 2.94 5.63 -5.32
C LEU A 107 4.36 5.98 -5.74
N LYS A 108 4.55 7.03 -6.55
CA LYS A 108 5.88 7.50 -6.96
C LYS A 108 6.74 7.89 -5.76
N ARG A 109 6.18 8.65 -4.82
CA ARG A 109 6.93 9.11 -3.63
C ARG A 109 7.26 7.95 -2.70
N PHE A 110 6.32 7.05 -2.47
CA PHE A 110 6.47 5.90 -1.59
C PHE A 110 7.52 4.93 -2.12
N THR A 111 7.46 4.54 -3.39
CA THR A 111 8.45 3.63 -3.97
C THR A 111 9.85 4.25 -3.99
N SER A 112 9.96 5.54 -4.34
CA SER A 112 11.24 6.25 -4.30
C SER A 112 11.83 6.29 -2.88
N TYR A 113 10.99 6.53 -1.88
CA TYR A 113 11.39 6.52 -0.48
C TYR A 113 11.95 5.15 -0.05
N VAL A 114 11.25 4.05 -0.38
CA VAL A 114 11.73 2.70 -0.03
C VAL A 114 13.07 2.38 -0.71
N ILE A 115 13.22 2.75 -1.98
CA ILE A 115 14.50 2.57 -2.72
C ILE A 115 15.63 3.33 -2.03
N GLU A 116 15.38 4.58 -1.63
CA GLU A 116 16.38 5.41 -0.94
C GLU A 116 16.76 4.85 0.43
N GLN A 117 15.78 4.45 1.24
CA GLN A 117 16.03 3.93 2.59
C GLN A 117 16.71 2.56 2.60
N THR A 118 16.58 1.78 1.52
CA THR A 118 17.13 0.42 1.45
C THR A 118 18.40 0.32 0.61
N ARG A 119 18.80 1.37 -0.12
CA ARG A 119 19.89 1.34 -1.11
C ARG A 119 21.15 0.62 -0.62
N ASP A 120 21.64 1.03 0.55
CA ASP A 120 22.92 0.57 1.10
C ASP A 120 22.76 -0.45 2.25
N GLN A 121 21.53 -0.90 2.47
CA GLN A 121 21.23 -1.92 3.48
C GLN A 121 21.38 -3.33 2.89
N PRO A 122 21.60 -4.37 3.71
CA PRO A 122 21.46 -5.76 3.27
C PRO A 122 20.06 -6.03 2.67
N ILE A 123 19.98 -6.96 1.72
CA ILE A 123 18.70 -7.35 1.11
C ILE A 123 17.92 -8.21 2.11
N LEU A 124 16.67 -7.82 2.39
CA LEU A 124 15.69 -8.63 3.11
C LEU A 124 14.72 -9.21 2.07
N PHE A 125 14.75 -10.52 1.89
CA PHE A 125 13.84 -11.26 1.00
C PHE A 125 12.49 -11.54 1.68
#